data_AF-A0A962M8B5-F1
#
_entry.id   AF-A0A962M8B5-F1
#
_cell.length_a   1.000
_cell.length_b   1.000
_cell.length_c   1.000
_cell.angle_alpha   90.00
_cell.angle_beta   90.00
_cell.angle_gamma   90.00
#
_symmetry.space_group_name_H-M   'P 1'
#
loop_
_entity.id
_entity.type
_entity.pdbx_description
1 polymer ?
#
loop_
_entity_poly.entity_id
_entity_poly.type
_entity_poly.pdbx_seq_one_letter_code
_entity_poly.pdbx_strand_id
1 'polypeptide(L)'
;MSSKIRFAKKAFLNKDGFHSIAAIAVKITESDYGQPFDIELTVSNCDRSITLYFEDEGLEGWDNNIHKLKTLADICNEACKEVEKLRPELDMWLKMEEKKRQEASKNKTN
;
A
#
# COMPACT_ATOMS: atom_id res chain seq x y z
N MET A 1 -6.42 31.55 -2.20
CA MET A 1 -5.78 31.42 -0.87
C MET A 1 -5.10 30.06 -0.83
N SER A 2 -4.00 29.91 -0.07
CA SER A 2 -3.30 28.62 0.05
C SER A 2 -3.92 27.86 1.21
N SER A 3 -4.53 26.71 0.94
CA SER A 3 -4.99 25.80 1.98
C SER A 3 -3.83 25.43 2.92
N LYS A 4 -4.05 25.55 4.22
CA LYS A 4 -3.00 25.35 5.23
C LYS A 4 -2.86 23.86 5.53
N ILE A 5 -1.65 23.32 5.36
CA ILE A 5 -1.34 21.93 5.71
C ILE A 5 -1.34 21.78 7.23
N ARG A 6 -2.22 20.91 7.75
CA ARG A 6 -2.29 20.54 9.17
C ARG A 6 -1.40 19.35 9.47
N PHE A 7 -1.41 18.36 8.57
CA PHE A 7 -0.61 17.16 8.70
C PHE A 7 -0.22 16.64 7.32
N ALA A 8 1.00 16.16 7.20
CA ALA A 8 1.44 15.42 6.03
C ALA A 8 2.47 14.39 6.45
N LYS A 9 2.32 13.17 5.94
CA LYS A 9 3.32 12.10 6.12
C LYS A 9 3.46 11.32 4.83
N LYS A 10 4.69 10.94 4.52
CA LYS A 10 5.01 10.04 3.41
C LYS A 10 5.93 8.93 3.88
N ALA A 11 5.81 7.77 3.26
CA ALA A 11 6.71 6.64 3.47
C ALA A 11 6.90 5.88 2.16
N PHE A 12 8.10 5.37 1.94
CA PHE A 12 8.33 4.33 0.93
C PHE A 12 7.73 3.02 1.43
N LEU A 13 7.10 2.28 0.53
CA LEU A 13 6.52 0.97 0.81
C LEU A 13 7.50 -0.18 0.50
N ASN A 14 8.52 0.08 -0.29
CA ASN A 14 9.58 -0.90 -0.57
C ASN A 14 10.58 -0.97 0.58
N LYS A 15 11.23 -2.13 0.70
CA LYS A 15 12.49 -2.26 1.44
C LYS A 15 13.64 -1.66 0.63
N ASP A 16 14.70 -1.28 1.32
CA ASP A 16 15.93 -0.80 0.67
C ASP A 16 16.46 -1.82 -0.36
N GLY A 17 16.92 -1.32 -1.50
CA GLY A 17 17.52 -2.12 -2.58
C GLY A 17 16.56 -2.66 -3.63
N PHE A 18 15.25 -2.38 -3.55
CA PHE A 18 14.29 -2.74 -4.61
C PHE A 18 14.18 -1.65 -5.69
N HIS A 19 14.08 -2.06 -6.96
CA HIS A 19 14.03 -1.14 -8.11
C HIS A 19 12.65 -0.51 -8.35
N SER A 20 11.56 -1.24 -8.11
CA SER A 20 10.22 -0.66 -8.18
C SER A 20 10.00 0.33 -7.03
N ILE A 21 9.44 1.50 -7.33
CA ILE A 21 9.16 2.52 -6.31
C ILE A 21 7.67 2.51 -6.01
N ALA A 22 7.34 2.27 -4.76
CA ALA A 22 6.00 2.37 -4.20
C ALA A 22 6.06 3.25 -2.95
N ALA A 23 5.06 4.11 -2.79
CA ALA A 23 4.98 5.04 -1.68
C ALA A 23 3.54 5.21 -1.22
N ILE A 24 3.39 5.63 0.03
CA ILE A 24 2.13 6.10 0.59
C ILE A 24 2.33 7.52 1.09
N ALA A 25 1.34 8.37 0.84
CA ALA A 25 1.27 9.72 1.37
C ALA A 25 -0.12 9.96 1.96
N VAL A 26 -0.16 10.64 3.10
CA VAL A 26 -1.38 11.18 3.67
C VAL A 26 -1.20 12.68 3.85
N LYS A 27 -2.24 13.44 3.52
CA LYS A 27 -2.27 14.89 3.65
C LYS A 27 -3.61 15.31 4.25
N ILE A 28 -3.54 16.18 5.25
CA ILE A 28 -4.71 16.83 5.86
C ILE A 28 -4.52 18.33 5.72
N THR A 29 -5.46 19.00 5.06
CA THR A 29 -5.47 20.45 4.85
C THR A 29 -6.70 21.09 5.46
N GLU A 30 -6.56 22.32 5.95
CA GLU A 30 -7.71 23.19 6.15
C GLU A 30 -8.33 23.48 4.78
N SER A 31 -9.64 23.24 4.67
CA SER A 31 -10.37 23.57 3.45
C SER A 31 -10.91 25.00 3.55
N ASP A 32 -10.80 25.72 2.44
CA ASP A 32 -11.35 27.06 2.28
C ASP A 32 -12.83 27.02 1.87
N TYR A 33 -13.42 25.83 1.65
CA TYR A 33 -14.75 25.66 1.05
C TYR A 33 -15.54 24.49 1.67
N GLY A 34 -16.77 24.77 2.16
CA GLY A 34 -17.84 23.80 2.41
C GLY A 34 -17.66 22.84 3.60
N GLN A 35 -16.42 22.44 3.91
CA GLN A 35 -16.05 21.52 4.98
C GLN A 35 -14.80 22.05 5.71
N PRO A 36 -14.57 21.69 6.98
CA PRO A 36 -13.45 22.25 7.75
C PRO A 36 -12.08 21.69 7.32
N PHE A 37 -12.04 20.46 6.80
CA PHE A 37 -10.79 19.77 6.44
C PHE A 37 -10.96 18.92 5.18
N ASP A 38 -9.89 18.82 4.39
CA ASP A 38 -9.74 17.81 3.36
C ASP A 38 -8.69 16.79 3.81
N ILE A 39 -9.00 15.50 3.65
CA ILE A 39 -8.08 14.40 3.95
C ILE A 39 -7.87 13.60 2.67
N GLU A 40 -6.62 13.46 2.27
CA GLU A 40 -6.19 12.73 1.08
C GLU A 40 -5.23 11.61 1.50
N LEU A 41 -5.49 10.38 1.05
CA LEU A 41 -4.58 9.25 1.16
C LEU A 41 -4.24 8.75 -0.25
N THR A 42 -2.97 8.83 -0.62
CA THR A 42 -2.47 8.39 -1.91
C THR A 42 -1.52 7.21 -1.73
N VAL A 43 -1.78 6.12 -2.45
CA VAL A 43 -0.85 5.01 -2.61
C VAL A 43 -0.38 4.99 -4.05
N SER A 44 0.93 4.99 -4.27
CA SER A 44 1.56 4.88 -5.59
C SER A 44 2.44 3.64 -5.68
N ASN A 45 2.49 3.05 -6.87
CA ASN A 45 3.38 1.95 -7.24
C ASN A 45 3.78 2.11 -8.71
N CYS A 46 5.03 2.49 -8.94
CA CYS A 46 5.60 2.88 -10.23
C CYS A 46 4.76 3.97 -10.91
N ASP A 47 4.11 3.63 -12.02
CA ASP A 47 3.29 4.51 -12.85
C ASP A 47 1.81 4.54 -12.45
N ARG A 48 1.42 3.78 -11.41
CA ARG A 48 0.03 3.66 -10.95
C ARG A 48 -0.15 4.34 -9.61
N SER A 49 -1.29 5.00 -9.43
CA SER A 49 -1.68 5.60 -8.16
C SER A 49 -3.17 5.47 -7.92
N ILE A 50 -3.54 5.31 -6.66
CA ILE A 50 -4.92 5.39 -6.18
C ILE A 50 -4.93 6.46 -5.08
N THR A 51 -5.86 7.41 -5.19
CA THR A 51 -6.10 8.42 -4.17
C THR A 51 -7.50 8.23 -3.60
N LEU A 52 -7.59 8.19 -2.28
CA LEU A 52 -8.84 8.24 -1.54
C LEU A 52 -8.99 9.63 -0.92
N TYR A 53 -10.12 10.26 -1.23
CA TYR A 53 -10.56 11.50 -0.59
C TYR A 53 -11.58 11.16 0.49
N PHE A 54 -11.41 11.77 1.66
CA PHE A 54 -12.37 11.65 2.74
C PHE A 54 -13.04 13.02 2.93
N GLU A 55 -14.34 13.04 2.73
CA GLU A 55 -15.19 14.23 2.79
C GLU A 55 -15.90 14.30 4.14
N ASP A 56 -16.02 15.52 4.69
CA ASP A 56 -16.63 15.77 5.98
C ASP A 56 -18.02 16.39 5.79
N GLU A 57 -19.05 15.54 5.83
CA GLU A 57 -20.47 15.94 5.86
C GLU A 57 -21.00 16.06 7.30
N GLY A 58 -20.15 16.52 8.24
CA GLY A 58 -20.48 16.67 9.66
C GLY A 58 -20.04 15.47 10.51
N LEU A 59 -20.47 15.44 11.78
CA LEU A 59 -19.94 14.50 12.78
C LEU A 59 -20.04 13.01 12.36
N GLU A 60 -21.12 12.62 11.70
CA GLU A 60 -21.27 11.25 11.18
C GLU A 60 -20.29 10.94 10.04
N GLY A 61 -20.09 11.89 9.12
CA GLY A 61 -19.09 11.80 8.06
C GLY A 61 -17.68 11.68 8.62
N TRP A 62 -17.37 12.47 9.65
CA TRP A 62 -16.11 12.41 10.39
C TRP A 62 -15.85 11.04 11.02
N ASP A 63 -16.82 10.50 11.78
CA ASP A 63 -16.70 9.18 12.40
C ASP A 63 -16.56 8.07 11.36
N ASN A 64 -17.29 8.18 10.24
CA ASN A 64 -17.16 7.27 9.11
C ASN A 64 -15.76 7.34 8.46
N ASN A 65 -15.16 8.52 8.34
CA ASN A 65 -13.80 8.68 7.81
C ASN A 65 -12.75 8.02 8.73
N ILE A 66 -12.89 8.18 10.04
CA ILE A 66 -12.06 7.46 11.01
C ILE A 66 -12.26 5.95 10.88
N HIS A 67 -13.51 5.49 10.75
CA HIS A 67 -13.82 4.07 10.57
C HIS A 67 -13.16 3.51 9.29
N LYS A 68 -13.29 4.19 8.15
CA LYS A 68 -12.64 3.79 6.88
C LYS A 68 -11.13 3.63 7.04
N LEU A 69 -10.45 4.59 7.68
CA LEU A 69 -9.00 4.51 7.91
C LEU A 69 -8.60 3.33 8.81
N LYS A 70 -9.38 3.08 9.88
CA LYS A 70 -9.16 1.92 10.76
C LYS A 70 -9.36 0.61 10.02
N THR A 71 -10.46 0.47 9.30
CA THR A 71 -10.76 -0.73 8.50
C THR A 71 -9.68 -0.98 7.44
N LEU A 72 -9.18 0.07 6.76
CA LEU A 72 -8.05 -0.08 5.83
C LEU A 72 -6.81 -0.62 6.54
N ALA A 73 -6.46 -0.08 7.70
CA ALA A 73 -5.31 -0.55 8.47
C ALA A 73 -5.49 -2.02 8.92
N ASP A 74 -6.68 -2.39 9.39
CA ASP A 74 -7.00 -3.74 9.84
C ASP A 74 -6.90 -4.76 8.69
N ILE A 75 -7.50 -4.45 7.53
CA ILE A 75 -7.41 -5.31 6.34
C ILE A 75 -5.97 -5.43 5.84
N CYS A 76 -5.18 -4.36 5.86
CA CYS A 76 -3.76 -4.43 5.51
C CYS A 76 -2.96 -5.35 6.47
N ASN A 77 -3.26 -5.30 7.77
CA ASN A 77 -2.62 -6.16 8.76
C ASN A 77 -3.03 -7.64 8.58
N GLU A 78 -4.29 -7.91 8.27
CA GLU A 78 -4.76 -9.26 7.96
C GLU A 78 -4.13 -9.81 6.68
N ALA A 79 -4.11 -9.01 5.61
CA ALA A 79 -3.47 -9.38 4.37
C ALA A 79 -1.99 -9.72 4.56
N CYS A 80 -1.27 -8.99 5.41
CA CYS A 80 0.12 -9.32 5.77
C CYS A 80 0.23 -10.75 6.34
N LYS A 81 -0.60 -11.09 7.33
CA LYS A 81 -0.61 -12.42 7.96
C LYS A 81 -0.93 -13.52 6.95
N GLU A 82 -1.91 -13.31 6.07
CA GLU A 82 -2.26 -14.31 5.06
C GLU A 82 -1.15 -14.50 4.03
N VAL A 83 -0.50 -13.41 3.58
CA VAL A 83 0.63 -13.49 2.65
C VAL A 83 1.84 -14.20 3.29
N GLU A 84 2.12 -13.96 4.56
CA GLU A 84 3.19 -14.64 5.30
C GLU A 84 2.98 -16.16 5.35
N LYS A 85 1.74 -16.63 5.47
CA LYS A 85 1.41 -18.06 5.47
C LYS A 85 1.75 -18.75 4.15
N LEU A 86 1.78 -18.03 3.03
CA LEU A 86 2.13 -18.59 1.73
C LEU A 86 3.63 -18.88 1.57
N ARG A 87 4.47 -18.48 2.54
CA ARG A 87 5.93 -18.62 2.45
C ARG A 87 6.40 -20.07 2.20
N PRO A 88 5.89 -21.10 2.89
CA PRO A 88 6.34 -22.48 2.66
C PRO A 88 6.04 -22.98 1.25
N GLU A 89 4.90 -22.61 0.68
CA GLU A 89 4.52 -22.96 -0.69
C GLU A 89 5.46 -22.32 -1.70
N LEU A 90 5.79 -21.04 -1.50
CA LEU A 90 6.78 -20.34 -2.31
C LEU A 90 8.16 -21.02 -2.24
N ASP A 91 8.64 -21.36 -1.04
CA ASP A 91 9.94 -22.00 -0.86
C ASP A 91 9.99 -23.38 -1.54
N MET A 92 8.90 -24.14 -1.47
CA MET A 92 8.78 -25.43 -2.16
C MET A 92 8.80 -25.26 -3.68
N TRP A 93 8.02 -24.30 -4.19
CA TRP A 93 7.98 -23.99 -5.62
C TRP A 93 9.35 -23.58 -6.16
N LEU A 94 10.08 -22.71 -5.45
CA LEU A 94 11.43 -22.29 -5.82
C LEU A 94 12.41 -23.48 -5.91
N LYS A 95 12.38 -24.40 -4.92
CA LYS A 95 13.20 -25.62 -4.95
C LYS A 95 12.89 -26.52 -6.14
N MET A 96 11.60 -26.66 -6.50
CA MET A 96 11.19 -27.44 -7.67
C MET A 96 11.68 -26.79 -8.97
N GLU A 97 11.54 -25.47 -9.09
CA GLU A 97 12.03 -24.73 -10.26
C GLU A 97 13.54 -24.82 -10.42
N GLU A 98 14.30 -24.78 -9.33
CA GLU A 98 15.76 -24.95 -9.38
C GLU A 98 16.15 -26.34 -9.88
N LYS A 99 15.51 -27.40 -9.36
CA LYS A 99 15.75 -28.78 -9.83
C LYS A 99 15.49 -28.93 -11.33
N LYS A 100 14.38 -28.39 -11.83
CA LYS A 100 14.07 -28.41 -13.27
C LYS A 100 15.16 -27.73 -14.11
N ARG A 101 15.69 -26.59 -13.66
CA ARG A 101 16.78 -25.89 -14.36
C ARG A 101 18.07 -26.70 -14.37
N GLN A 102 18.39 -27.38 -13.28
CA GLN A 102 19.58 -28.24 -13.19
C GLN A 102 19.47 -29.49 -14.08
N GLU A 103 18.28 -30.11 -14.17
CA GLU A 103 18.03 -31.25 -15.06
C GLU A 103 18.10 -30.82 -16.54
N ALA A 104 17.50 -29.67 -16.89
CA ALA A 104 17.52 -29.14 -18.25
C ALA A 104 18.93 -28.74 -18.73
N SER A 105 19.81 -28.32 -17.82
CA SER A 105 21.21 -27.98 -18.14
C SER A 105 22.07 -29.24 -18.32
N LYS A 106 21.86 -30.29 -17.52
CA LYS A 106 22.53 -31.59 -17.70
C LYS A 106 22.20 -32.23 -19.06
N ASN A 107 20.95 -32.16 -19.50
CA ASN A 107 20.52 -32.71 -20.80
C ASN A 107 21.02 -31.93 -22.03
N LYS A 108 21.59 -30.73 -21.87
CA LYS A 108 22.22 -29.97 -22.97
C LYS A 108 23.72 -30.23 -23.12
N THR A 109 24.31 -31.02 -22.24
CA THR A 109 25.77 -31.28 -22.21
C THR A 109 26.12 -32.72 -22.63
N ASN A 110 25.13 -33.50 -23.05
CA ASN A 110 25.25 -34.81 -23.69
C ASN A 110 24.75 -34.71 -25.14
#